data_AF-A0A9Q4L640-F1
#
_entry.id   AF-A0A9Q4L640-F1
#
_cell.length_a   1.000
_cell.length_b   1.000
_cell.length_c   1.000
_cell.angle_alpha   90.00
_cell.angle_beta   90.00
_cell.angle_gamma   90.00
#
_symmetry.space_group_name_H-M   'P 1'
#
loop_
_entity.id
_entity.type
_entity.pdbx_description
1 polymer ?
#
loop_
_entity_poly.entity_id
_entity_poly.type
_entity_poly.pdbx_seq_one_letter_code
_entity_poly.pdbx_strand_id
1 'polypeptide(L)'
;MGLPLTAGCSALSGLFGGNPGEVTVFNNTDSTITVTTTVTNLTEETEPLSDTTDIAASEATKYNDVFESATQYRFEAETEDGLSESYEWNLPSPDHYLYITVHPDSIEFEENGP
;
A
#
# COMPACT_ATOMS: atom_id res chain seq x y z
N MET A 1 -8.16 -13.75 -35.04
CA MET A 1 -8.17 -12.34 -34.60
C MET A 1 -7.65 -12.34 -33.17
N GLY A 2 -6.36 -12.05 -32.99
CA GLY A 2 -5.76 -11.93 -31.67
C GLY A 2 -5.63 -10.44 -31.35
N LEU A 3 -6.30 -9.98 -30.31
CA LEU A 3 -6.12 -8.62 -29.80
C LEU A 3 -4.81 -8.60 -29.01
N PRO A 4 -3.89 -7.67 -29.28
CA PRO A 4 -2.73 -7.47 -28.42
C PRO A 4 -3.21 -6.86 -27.11
N LEU A 5 -3.06 -7.62 -26.01
CA LEU A 5 -3.12 -7.09 -24.65
C LEU A 5 -1.99 -6.07 -24.53
N THR A 6 -2.36 -4.79 -24.66
CA THR A 6 -1.45 -3.68 -24.40
C THR A 6 -1.39 -3.56 -22.88
N ALA A 7 -0.45 -4.29 -22.27
CA ALA A 7 -0.12 -4.12 -20.87
C ALA A 7 0.33 -2.67 -20.67
N GLY A 8 -0.56 -1.87 -20.09
CA GLY A 8 -0.34 -0.47 -19.78
C GLY A 8 0.65 -0.30 -18.64
N CYS A 9 1.92 -0.69 -18.83
CA CYS A 9 3.01 -0.38 -17.90
C CYS A 9 3.39 1.12 -17.89
N SER A 10 2.57 2.00 -18.47
CA SER A 10 2.84 3.44 -18.57
C SER A 10 2.17 4.28 -17.48
N ALA A 11 1.30 3.71 -16.64
CA ALA A 11 0.63 4.44 -15.56
C ALA A 11 1.50 4.59 -14.29
N LEU A 12 2.49 3.72 -14.13
CA LEU A 12 3.28 3.67 -12.91
C LEU A 12 4.28 4.85 -12.80
N SER A 13 4.84 5.34 -13.91
CA SER A 13 5.82 6.44 -13.88
C SER A 13 5.29 7.79 -13.37
N GLY A 14 3.97 8.00 -13.33
CA GLY A 14 3.34 9.20 -12.76
C GLY A 14 2.86 9.03 -11.30
N LEU A 15 2.84 7.80 -10.79
CA LEU A 15 2.40 7.45 -9.43
C LEU A 15 3.56 7.42 -8.43
N PHE A 16 4.81 7.26 -8.91
CA PHE A 16 6.02 7.09 -8.10
C PHE A 16 6.66 8.36 -7.53
N GLY A 17 5.97 9.50 -7.59
CA GLY A 17 6.29 10.64 -6.74
C GLY A 17 5.65 10.42 -5.38
N GLY A 18 6.30 9.68 -4.50
CA GLY A 18 5.85 9.58 -3.11
C GLY A 18 6.22 10.86 -2.35
N ASN A 19 5.35 11.32 -1.44
CA ASN A 19 5.71 12.30 -0.40
C ASN A 19 6.28 11.61 0.87
N PRO A 20 7.39 12.11 1.47
CA PRO A 20 8.01 11.49 2.63
C PRO A 20 6.98 10.94 3.62
N GLY A 21 7.06 9.65 3.96
CA GLY A 21 6.10 9.03 4.86
C GLY A 21 4.80 8.57 4.20
N GLU A 22 4.78 8.39 2.88
CA GLU A 22 3.59 7.92 2.14
C GLU A 22 3.47 6.38 2.13
N VAL A 23 2.26 5.91 2.40
CA VAL A 23 1.81 4.54 2.16
C VAL A 23 0.86 4.56 0.97
N THR A 24 1.19 3.82 -0.10
CA THR A 24 0.34 3.68 -1.29
C THR A 24 -0.26 2.29 -1.34
N VAL A 25 -1.57 2.19 -1.50
CA VAL A 25 -2.30 0.93 -1.70
C VAL A 25 -2.82 0.87 -3.13
N PHE A 26 -2.32 -0.08 -3.92
CA PHE A 26 -2.68 -0.26 -5.32
C PHE A 26 -3.55 -1.50 -5.50
N ASN A 27 -4.66 -1.34 -6.21
CA ASN A 27 -5.53 -2.44 -6.60
C ASN A 27 -5.08 -2.99 -7.96
N ASN A 28 -4.39 -4.13 -7.93
CA ASN A 28 -3.98 -4.89 -9.11
C ASN A 28 -4.97 -6.02 -9.45
N THR A 29 -6.27 -5.74 -9.32
CA THR A 29 -7.35 -6.65 -9.74
C THR A 29 -8.19 -6.01 -10.84
N ASP A 30 -9.09 -6.80 -11.43
CA ASP A 30 -10.00 -6.37 -12.51
C ASP A 30 -11.30 -5.73 -12.00
N SER A 31 -11.47 -5.59 -10.68
CA SER A 31 -12.68 -5.05 -10.04
C SER A 31 -12.36 -4.05 -8.93
N THR A 32 -13.34 -3.25 -8.50
CA THR A 32 -13.20 -2.46 -7.27
C THR A 32 -13.04 -3.39 -6.07
N ILE A 33 -12.09 -3.09 -5.20
CA ILE A 33 -11.87 -3.77 -3.92
C ILE A 33 -12.12 -2.80 -2.77
N THR A 34 -12.58 -3.32 -1.64
CA THR A 34 -12.64 -2.59 -0.38
C THR A 34 -11.51 -3.10 0.51
N VAL A 35 -10.59 -2.23 0.90
CA VAL A 35 -9.40 -2.59 1.69
C VAL A 35 -9.37 -1.75 2.97
N THR A 36 -9.22 -2.42 4.10
CA THR A 36 -8.83 -1.81 5.37
C THR A 36 -7.32 -1.86 5.49
N THR A 37 -6.70 -0.69 5.63
CA THR A 37 -5.26 -0.55 5.84
C THR A 37 -5.02 -0.03 7.25
N THR A 38 -4.23 -0.77 8.03
CA THR A 38 -3.84 -0.38 9.38
C THR A 38 -2.33 -0.30 9.48
N VAL A 39 -1.84 0.76 10.13
CA VAL A 39 -0.42 0.95 10.44
C VAL A 39 -0.30 1.16 11.94
N THR A 40 0.48 0.31 12.59
CA THR A 40 0.75 0.37 14.03
C THR A 40 2.23 0.66 14.26
N ASN A 41 2.55 1.69 15.03
CA ASN A 41 3.87 1.92 15.58
C ASN A 41 4.06 0.97 16.77
N LEU A 42 4.92 -0.04 16.60
CA LEU A 42 5.11 -1.08 17.60
C LEU A 42 5.92 -0.63 18.82
N THR A 43 6.63 0.50 18.71
CA THR A 43 7.43 1.04 19.83
C THR A 43 6.63 1.97 20.71
N GLU A 44 5.79 2.83 20.10
CA GLU A 44 4.94 3.78 20.82
C GLU A 44 3.55 3.22 21.11
N GLU A 45 3.22 2.04 20.59
CA GLU A 45 1.92 1.37 20.71
C GLU A 45 0.77 2.25 20.22
N THR A 46 0.99 2.98 19.12
CA THR A 46 0.01 3.87 18.48
C THR A 46 -0.40 3.34 17.11
N GLU A 47 -1.58 3.75 16.64
CA GLU A 47 -2.11 3.40 15.32
C GLU A 47 -2.25 4.68 14.48
N PRO A 48 -1.17 5.16 13.84
CA PRO A 48 -1.21 6.40 13.05
C PRO A 48 -2.14 6.32 11.83
N LEU A 49 -2.45 5.13 11.33
CA LEU A 49 -3.40 4.91 10.25
C LEU A 49 -4.30 3.72 10.53
N SER A 50 -5.61 3.92 10.36
CA SER A 50 -6.59 2.85 10.19
C SER A 50 -7.70 3.42 9.32
N ASP A 51 -7.75 2.98 8.06
CA ASP A 51 -8.71 3.48 7.08
C ASP A 51 -9.24 2.36 6.20
N THR A 52 -10.54 2.42 5.87
CA THR A 52 -11.19 1.50 4.94
C THR A 52 -11.62 2.28 3.72
N THR A 53 -11.09 1.91 2.56
CA THR A 53 -11.33 2.62 1.30
C THR A 53 -11.67 1.66 0.16
N ASP A 54 -12.59 2.10 -0.70
CA ASP A 54 -12.88 1.48 -2.00
C ASP A 54 -11.86 1.95 -3.05
N ILE A 55 -11.17 1.02 -3.68
CA ILE A 55 -10.15 1.29 -4.70
C ILE A 55 -10.61 0.66 -6.01
N ALA A 56 -10.84 1.46 -7.05
CA ALA A 56 -11.24 0.94 -8.35
C ALA A 56 -10.14 0.10 -9.00
N ALA A 57 -10.53 -0.73 -9.98
CA ALA A 57 -9.59 -1.59 -10.71
C ALA A 57 -8.45 -0.78 -11.33
N SER A 58 -7.21 -1.21 -11.10
CA SER A 58 -5.99 -0.52 -11.57
C SER A 58 -5.82 0.93 -11.07
N GLU A 59 -6.46 1.30 -9.95
CA GLU A 59 -6.26 2.58 -9.26
C GLU A 59 -5.54 2.39 -7.91
N ALA A 60 -5.12 3.50 -7.30
CA ALA A 60 -4.44 3.51 -6.00
C ALA A 60 -5.01 4.58 -5.06
N THR A 61 -4.90 4.29 -3.77
CA THR A 61 -5.12 5.26 -2.69
C THR A 61 -3.77 5.56 -2.02
N LYS A 62 -3.57 6.82 -1.62
CA LYS A 62 -2.35 7.30 -0.99
C LYS A 62 -2.66 7.90 0.38
N TYR A 63 -1.89 7.49 1.39
CA TYR A 63 -1.89 8.07 2.72
C TYR A 63 -0.55 8.76 2.92
N ASN A 64 -0.56 10.07 3.15
CA ASN A 64 0.65 10.87 3.32
C ASN A 64 0.92 11.08 4.81
N ASP A 65 2.17 11.40 5.15
CA ASP A 65 2.59 11.74 6.52
C ASP A 65 2.23 10.67 7.57
N VAL A 66 2.25 9.39 7.18
CA VAL A 66 1.92 8.25 8.06
C VAL A 66 3.03 7.98 9.07
N PHE A 67 4.28 8.24 8.67
CA PHE A 67 5.46 7.96 9.50
C PHE A 67 5.92 9.20 10.26
N GLU A 68 5.70 9.21 11.57
CA GLU A 68 6.13 10.33 12.42
C GLU A 68 7.58 10.19 12.89
N SER A 69 8.10 8.95 12.94
CA SER A 69 9.42 8.64 13.51
C SER A 69 10.07 7.41 12.87
N ALA A 70 11.40 7.33 12.93
CA ALA A 70 12.18 6.16 12.52
C ALA A 70 12.09 5.08 13.61
N THR A 71 11.26 4.06 13.39
CA THR A 71 10.94 3.04 14.40
C THR A 71 10.36 1.77 13.75
N GLN A 72 10.01 0.78 14.56
CA GLN A 72 9.35 -0.44 14.08
C GLN A 72 7.85 -0.20 13.88
N TYR A 73 7.37 -0.47 12.66
CA TYR A 73 5.95 -0.44 12.32
C TYR A 73 5.46 -1.83 11.90
N ARG A 74 4.18 -2.08 12.11
CA ARG A 74 3.43 -3.16 11.49
C ARG A 74 2.39 -2.58 10.54
N PHE A 75 2.33 -3.16 9.35
CA PHE A 75 1.39 -2.83 8.28
C PHE A 75 0.46 -4.01 8.12
N GLU A 76 -0.83 -3.75 8.08
CA GLU A 76 -1.86 -4.76 7.91
C GLU A 76 -2.80 -4.28 6.80
N ALA A 77 -3.09 -5.17 5.86
CA ALA A 77 -4.03 -4.90 4.79
C ALA A 77 -5.03 -6.05 4.72
N GLU A 78 -6.32 -5.73 4.81
CA GLU A 78 -7.41 -6.69 4.79
C GLU A 78 -8.47 -6.28 3.76
N THR A 79 -8.78 -7.17 2.84
CA THR A 79 -9.87 -7.00 1.87
C THR A 79 -11.20 -7.45 2.47
N GLU A 80 -12.32 -6.88 2.01
CA GLU A 80 -13.66 -7.33 2.42
C GLU A 80 -13.91 -8.83 2.10
N ASP A 81 -13.28 -9.36 1.06
CA ASP A 81 -13.35 -10.77 0.66
C ASP A 81 -12.57 -11.72 1.60
N GLY A 82 -11.86 -11.18 2.59
CA GLY A 82 -11.18 -11.92 3.65
C GLY A 82 -9.71 -12.26 3.37
N LEU A 83 -9.13 -11.79 2.26
CA LEU A 83 -7.68 -11.80 2.06
C LEU A 83 -7.05 -10.79 3.03
N SER A 84 -6.10 -11.23 3.84
CA SER A 84 -5.47 -10.44 4.88
C SER A 84 -3.99 -10.81 5.01
N GLU A 85 -3.12 -9.82 5.01
CA GLU A 85 -1.67 -10.00 5.18
C GLU A 85 -1.08 -8.91 6.08
N SER A 86 0.06 -9.22 6.69
CA SER A 86 0.78 -8.30 7.55
C SER A 86 2.28 -8.28 7.26
N TYR A 87 2.89 -7.11 7.43
CA TYR A 87 4.31 -6.88 7.21
C TYR A 87 4.88 -6.02 8.33
N GLU A 88 5.98 -6.45 8.94
CA GLU A 88 6.70 -5.65 9.93
C GLU A 88 7.96 -5.06 9.31
N TRP A 89 8.19 -3.78 9.58
CA TRP A 89 9.32 -3.04 9.05
C TRP A 89 10.00 -2.21 10.13
N ASN A 90 11.32 -2.34 10.23
CA ASN A 90 12.14 -1.41 11.00
C ASN A 90 12.48 -0.21 10.12
N LEU A 91 11.61 0.81 10.15
CA LEU A 91 11.72 2.01 9.34
C LEU A 91 12.96 2.83 9.74
N PRO A 92 13.97 2.99 8.85
CA PRO A 92 15.21 3.66 9.21
C PRO A 92 15.11 5.19 9.19
N SER A 93 14.16 5.76 8.46
CA SER A 93 13.82 7.19 8.49
C SER A 93 12.38 7.43 8.00
N PRO A 94 11.69 8.52 8.42
CA PRO A 94 10.33 8.83 7.97
C PRO A 94 10.26 9.23 6.49
N ASP A 95 11.40 9.46 5.83
CA ASP A 95 11.45 9.87 4.43
C ASP A 95 11.24 8.70 3.44
N HIS A 96 10.94 7.50 3.94
CA HIS A 96 10.66 6.34 3.10
C HIS A 96 9.17 6.16 2.82
N TYR A 97 8.89 5.19 1.96
CA TYR A 97 7.58 4.90 1.39
C TYR A 97 7.34 3.41 1.43
N LEU A 98 6.07 3.04 1.56
CA LEU A 98 5.63 1.65 1.42
C LEU A 98 4.60 1.54 0.30
N TYR A 99 4.79 0.57 -0.58
CA TYR A 99 3.82 0.17 -1.57
C TYR A 99 3.15 -1.14 -1.15
N ILE A 100 1.83 -1.13 -1.11
CA ILE A 100 0.99 -2.30 -0.85
C ILE A 100 0.26 -2.60 -2.14
N THR A 101 0.54 -3.75 -2.76
CA THR A 101 -0.16 -4.19 -3.96
C THR A 101 -1.11 -5.32 -3.62
N VAL A 102 -2.40 -5.11 -3.88
CA VAL A 102 -3.43 -6.14 -3.70
C VAL A 102 -3.67 -6.84 -5.04
N HIS A 103 -3.31 -8.12 -5.09
CA HIS A 103 -3.61 -9.03 -6.19
C HIS A 103 -4.89 -9.83 -5.88
N PRO A 104 -5.44 -10.59 -6.85
CA PRO A 104 -6.67 -11.35 -6.61
C PRO A 104 -6.57 -12.39 -5.48
N ASP A 105 -5.38 -12.90 -5.19
CA ASP A 105 -5.14 -14.00 -4.25
C ASP A 105 -3.98 -13.75 -3.26
N SER A 106 -3.34 -12.57 -3.32
CA SER A 106 -2.23 -12.21 -2.44
C SER A 106 -2.13 -10.70 -2.21
N ILE A 107 -1.44 -10.31 -1.15
CA ILE A 107 -1.06 -8.93 -0.89
C ILE A 107 0.47 -8.88 -0.78
N GLU A 108 1.09 -7.95 -1.52
CA GLU A 108 2.53 -7.77 -1.54
C GLU A 108 2.90 -6.41 -0.92
N PHE A 109 3.97 -6.41 -0.11
CA PHE A 109 4.53 -5.22 0.51
C PHE A 109 5.92 -4.96 -0.07
N GLU A 110 6.14 -3.77 -0.61
CA GLU A 110 7.42 -3.34 -1.16
C GLU A 110 7.87 -2.04 -0.46
N GLU A 111 8.96 -2.15 0.30
CA GLU A 111 9.68 -1.00 0.84
C GLU A 111 10.53 -0.37 -0.26
N ASN A 112 10.63 0.97 -0.29
CA ASN A 112 11.68 1.63 -1.07
C ASN A 112 12.81 2.10 -0.15
N GLY A 113 14.04 1.80 -0.56
CA GLY A 113 15.23 2.42 0.01
C GLY A 113 15.49 3.78 -0.64
N PRO A 114 16.20 4.71 0.04
CA PRO A 114 16.64 5.96 -0.56
C PRO A 114 17.54 5.74 -1.79
#